data_AF-A0A945U9A5-F1
#
_entry.id   AF-A0A945U9A5-F1
#
_cell.length_a   1.000
_cell.length_b   1.000
_cell.length_c   1.000
_cell.angle_alpha   90.00
_cell.angle_beta   90.00
_cell.angle_gamma   90.00
#
_symmetry.space_group_name_H-M   'P 1'
#
loop_
_entity.id
_entity.type
_entity.pdbx_description
1 polymer ?
#
loop_
_entity_poly.entity_id
_entity_poly.type
_entity_poly.pdbx_seq_one_letter_code
_entity_poly.pdbx_strand_id
1 'polypeptide(L)'
;MDNTPRLFIKAGLIYAVIGAVLGITMAINPSLSHPLRFIHIHVNLLGFMTMMVSGVAYHVLPRFSARTLPWPAGMKYQFILQNAGLIGMVAVQGFGDWRGGEHQVIFIFFSVLAGVSFFIMFYNLYFVLSPAPEESPPTKITGDMKVGPVIDQFPQALAVFVDSGFQALANPTARKTFAKMVSIDKACEKHGVSPAEFLDKLNNEVFSEEPSASVPPVAPAGTVGKEIQRGESCEADTRVGSLIKTYITTKTVFEAHYGEGCFSCPGQVYETVEQTASMHNVDLNLILGEINVMIQKELQSS
;
A
#
# COMPACT_ATOMS: atom_id res chain seq x y z
N MET A 1 7.30 21.94 -1.80
CA MET A 1 6.34 20.98 -1.19
C MET A 1 5.04 21.73 -0.97
N ASP A 2 3.94 21.27 -1.55
CA ASP A 2 2.65 21.93 -1.38
C ASP A 2 2.18 21.74 0.07
N ASN A 3 2.07 22.83 0.84
CA ASN A 3 1.77 22.79 2.28
C ASN A 3 0.27 22.60 2.58
N THR A 4 -0.54 22.27 1.58
CA THR A 4 -2.00 22.15 1.68
C THR A 4 -2.48 21.17 2.76
N PRO A 5 -1.92 19.95 2.92
CA PRO A 5 -2.34 19.04 3.98
C PRO A 5 -2.20 19.63 5.39
N ARG A 6 -1.18 20.47 5.61
CA ARG A 6 -0.98 21.18 6.88
C ARG A 6 -2.04 22.24 7.12
N LEU A 7 -2.55 22.89 6.07
CA LEU A 7 -3.62 23.88 6.17
C LEU A 7 -4.93 23.24 6.60
N PHE A 8 -5.26 22.06 6.05
CA PHE A 8 -6.39 21.25 6.49
C PHE A 8 -6.34 20.96 7.99
N ILE A 9 -5.21 20.47 8.50
CA ILE A 9 -5.04 20.17 9.93
C ILE A 9 -5.22 21.44 10.77
N LYS A 10 -4.56 22.55 10.40
CA LYS A 10 -4.69 23.82 11.13
C LYS A 10 -6.12 24.33 11.17
N ALA A 11 -6.82 24.29 10.04
CA ALA A 11 -8.23 24.70 9.96
C ALA A 11 -9.12 23.80 10.81
N GLY A 12 -8.91 22.48 10.77
CA GLY A 12 -9.64 21.52 11.59
C GLY A 12 -9.51 21.81 13.08
N LEU A 13 -8.30 22.09 13.57
CA LEU A 13 -8.06 22.47 14.97
C LEU A 13 -8.78 23.77 15.36
N ILE A 14 -8.81 24.77 14.47
CA ILE A 14 -9.55 26.02 14.71
C ILE A 14 -11.04 25.73 14.82
N TYR A 15 -11.62 24.96 13.89
CA TYR A 15 -13.02 24.57 13.95
C TYR A 15 -13.37 23.74 15.19
N ALA A 16 -12.44 22.89 15.67
CA ALA A 16 -12.64 22.13 16.91
C ALA A 16 -12.80 23.05 18.13
N VAL A 17 -11.96 24.08 18.23
CA VAL A 17 -12.06 25.08 19.31
C VAL A 17 -13.39 25.83 19.23
N ILE A 18 -13.78 26.29 18.03
CA ILE A 18 -15.07 26.97 17.82
C ILE A 18 -16.23 26.03 18.20
N GLY A 19 -16.18 24.78 17.76
CA GLY A 19 -17.17 23.75 18.07
C GLY A 19 -17.30 23.50 19.57
N ALA A 20 -16.19 23.44 20.30
CA ALA A 20 -16.17 23.28 21.75
C ALA A 20 -16.80 24.48 22.48
N VAL A 21 -16.46 25.71 22.08
CA VAL A 21 -17.05 26.93 22.63
C VAL A 21 -18.56 26.97 22.40
N LEU A 22 -19.03 26.61 21.20
CA LEU A 22 -20.46 26.50 20.90
C LEU A 22 -21.14 25.45 21.79
N GLY A 23 -20.49 24.30 22.00
CA GLY A 23 -21.00 23.23 22.87
C GLY A 23 -21.16 23.70 24.32
N ILE A 24 -20.15 24.37 24.87
CA ILE A 24 -20.19 24.94 26.22
C ILE A 24 -21.29 26.01 26.33
N THR A 25 -21.42 26.88 25.32
CA THR A 25 -22.45 27.92 25.28
C THR A 25 -23.86 27.33 25.34
N MET A 26 -24.14 26.28 24.55
CA MET A 26 -25.42 25.57 24.58
C MET A 26 -25.66 24.84 25.90
N ALA A 27 -24.60 24.37 26.58
CA ALA A 27 -24.71 23.74 27.89
C ALA A 27 -25.02 24.75 29.01
N ILE A 28 -24.43 25.95 28.97
CA ILE A 28 -24.69 27.03 29.92
C ILE A 28 -26.12 27.58 29.75
N ASN A 29 -26.55 27.76 28.50
CA ASN A 29 -27.89 28.25 28.19
C ASN A 29 -28.62 27.30 27.22
N PRO A 30 -29.40 26.34 27.76
CA PRO A 30 -30.13 25.36 26.95
C PRO A 30 -31.11 25.96 25.92
N SER A 31 -31.60 27.20 26.13
CA SER A 31 -32.48 27.86 25.16
C SER A 31 -31.79 28.14 23.81
N LEU A 32 -30.45 28.28 23.81
CA LEU A 32 -29.65 28.46 22.60
C LEU A 32 -29.35 27.14 21.87
N SER A 33 -29.71 26.00 22.46
CA SER A 33 -29.42 24.69 21.88
C SER A 33 -30.08 24.52 20.50
N HIS A 34 -31.38 24.82 20.39
CA HIS A 34 -32.09 24.68 19.11
C HIS A 34 -31.50 25.52 17.96
N PRO A 35 -31.25 26.84 18.12
CA PRO A 35 -30.68 27.65 17.03
C PRO A 35 -29.21 27.34 16.72
N LEU A 36 -28.39 27.01 17.73
CA LEU A 36 -26.96 26.77 17.53
C LEU A 36 -26.61 25.32 17.14
N ARG A 37 -27.52 24.36 17.36
CA ARG A 37 -27.26 22.94 17.09
C ARG A 37 -26.79 22.67 15.67
N PHE A 38 -27.43 23.30 14.67
CA PHE A 38 -27.02 23.14 13.27
C PHE A 38 -25.55 23.57 13.09
N ILE A 39 -25.21 24.76 13.57
CA ILE A 39 -23.87 25.35 13.45
C ILE A 39 -22.85 24.48 14.18
N HIS A 40 -23.13 24.07 15.42
CA HIS A 40 -22.25 23.22 16.22
C HIS A 40 -21.96 21.89 15.53
N ILE A 41 -22.98 21.21 14.98
CA ILE A 41 -22.79 19.93 14.29
C ILE A 41 -21.93 20.11 13.03
N HIS A 42 -22.24 21.11 12.20
CA HIS A 42 -21.56 21.27 10.91
C HIS A 42 -20.13 21.80 11.09
N VAL A 43 -19.88 22.69 12.05
CA VAL A 43 -18.52 23.13 12.41
C VAL A 43 -17.68 21.94 12.89
N ASN A 44 -18.23 21.05 13.73
CA ASN A 44 -17.49 19.88 14.20
C ASN A 44 -17.31 18.80 13.12
N LEU A 45 -18.34 18.49 12.34
CA LEU A 45 -18.28 17.42 11.34
C LEU A 45 -17.54 17.86 10.08
N LEU A 46 -18.00 18.91 9.41
CA LEU A 46 -17.45 19.39 8.14
C LEU A 46 -16.18 20.23 8.33
N GLY A 47 -16.09 20.95 9.46
CA GLY A 47 -14.96 21.81 9.80
C GLY A 47 -13.86 21.04 10.49
N PHE A 48 -14.12 20.41 11.63
CA PHE A 48 -13.09 19.67 12.36
C PHE A 48 -12.80 18.29 11.73
N MET A 49 -13.77 17.36 11.74
CA MET A 49 -13.53 15.97 11.36
C MET A 49 -13.10 15.84 9.90
N THR A 50 -13.86 16.40 8.95
CA THR A 50 -13.52 16.29 7.52
C THR A 50 -12.17 16.93 7.19
N MET A 51 -11.82 18.07 7.81
CA MET A 51 -10.52 18.71 7.55
C MET A 51 -9.37 17.90 8.15
N MET A 52 -9.54 17.35 9.36
CA MET A 52 -8.53 16.47 9.97
C MET A 52 -8.30 15.22 9.12
N VAL A 53 -9.38 14.55 8.69
CA VAL A 53 -9.31 13.38 7.81
C VAL A 53 -8.61 13.73 6.51
N SER A 54 -9.00 14.84 5.85
CA SER A 54 -8.37 15.27 4.59
C SER A 54 -6.88 15.55 4.76
N GLY A 55 -6.51 16.30 5.79
CA GLY A 55 -5.12 16.67 6.04
C GLY A 55 -4.22 15.47 6.33
N VAL A 56 -4.69 14.52 7.13
CA VAL A 56 -3.96 13.28 7.42
C VAL A 56 -3.95 12.36 6.20
N ALA A 57 -5.09 12.12 5.55
CA ALA A 57 -5.20 11.21 4.42
C ALA A 57 -4.32 11.64 3.24
N TYR A 58 -4.32 12.93 2.89
CA TYR A 58 -3.46 13.45 1.81
C TYR A 58 -1.97 13.43 2.14
N HIS A 59 -1.61 13.35 3.41
CA HIS A 59 -0.23 13.15 3.81
C HIS A 59 0.13 11.66 3.83
N VAL A 60 -0.69 10.82 4.44
CA VAL A 60 -0.34 9.45 4.80
C VAL A 60 -0.56 8.48 3.65
N LEU A 61 -1.72 8.52 2.99
CA LEU A 61 -2.09 7.49 2.00
C LEU A 61 -1.19 7.46 0.76
N PRO A 62 -0.78 8.59 0.16
CA PRO A 62 0.18 8.57 -0.96
C PRO A 62 1.49 7.85 -0.62
N ARG A 63 1.93 7.94 0.64
CA ARG A 63 3.17 7.30 1.11
C ARG A 63 3.00 5.81 1.31
N PHE A 64 1.88 5.38 1.92
CA PHE A 64 1.60 3.96 2.09
C PHE A 64 1.34 3.25 0.77
N SER A 65 0.68 3.89 -0.18
CA SER A 65 0.42 3.33 -1.50
C SER A 65 1.59 3.50 -2.49
N ALA A 66 2.68 4.15 -2.07
CA ALA A 66 3.82 4.54 -2.92
C ALA A 66 3.40 5.20 -4.25
N ARG A 67 2.34 6.02 -4.20
CA ARG A 67 1.71 6.65 -5.37
C ARG A 67 1.51 8.14 -5.15
N THR A 68 1.56 8.89 -6.23
CA THR A 68 1.13 10.29 -6.23
C THR A 68 -0.38 10.38 -6.26
N LEU A 69 -0.94 11.47 -5.73
CA LEU A 69 -2.37 11.74 -5.85
C LEU A 69 -2.76 11.90 -7.34
N PRO A 70 -3.91 11.34 -7.77
CA PRO A 70 -4.40 11.48 -9.15
C PRO A 70 -4.61 12.93 -9.56
N TRP A 71 -5.15 13.76 -8.67
CA TRP A 71 -5.34 15.19 -8.89
C TRP A 71 -4.80 16.04 -7.73
N PRO A 72 -3.48 16.32 -7.70
CA PRO A 72 -2.83 17.03 -6.59
C PRO A 72 -3.37 18.46 -6.39
N ALA A 73 -3.65 19.18 -7.49
CA ALA A 73 -4.24 20.52 -7.41
C ALA A 73 -5.66 20.50 -6.80
N GLY A 74 -6.38 19.38 -6.94
CA GLY A 74 -7.70 19.14 -6.36
C GLY A 74 -7.74 19.39 -4.85
N MET A 75 -6.65 19.13 -4.13
CA MET A 75 -6.58 19.40 -2.68
C MET A 75 -6.85 20.87 -2.34
N LYS A 76 -6.33 21.81 -3.15
CA LYS A 76 -6.53 23.26 -2.94
C LYS A 76 -7.98 23.64 -3.20
N TYR A 77 -8.55 23.13 -4.29
CA TYR A 77 -9.96 23.38 -4.63
C TYR A 77 -10.89 22.81 -3.58
N GLN A 78 -10.66 21.58 -3.11
CA GLN A 78 -11.41 21.01 -1.99
C GLN A 78 -11.32 21.93 -0.76
N PHE A 79 -10.12 22.36 -0.37
CA PHE A 79 -9.94 23.21 0.81
C PHE A 79 -10.77 24.50 0.73
N ILE A 80 -10.72 25.17 -0.43
CA ILE A 80 -11.46 26.42 -0.65
C ILE A 80 -12.97 26.16 -0.66
N LEU A 81 -13.43 25.19 -1.44
CA LEU A 81 -14.85 24.86 -1.59
C LEU A 81 -15.47 24.42 -0.26
N GLN A 82 -14.78 23.57 0.50
CA GLN A 82 -15.26 23.09 1.79
C GLN A 82 -15.36 24.23 2.81
N ASN A 83 -14.36 25.11 2.90
CA ASN A 83 -14.41 26.26 3.81
C ASN A 83 -15.49 27.27 3.38
N ALA A 84 -15.56 27.60 2.09
CA ALA A 84 -16.58 28.52 1.56
C ALA A 84 -18.00 27.96 1.78
N GLY A 85 -18.21 26.68 1.49
CA GLY A 85 -19.47 25.98 1.71
C GLY A 85 -19.86 25.93 3.20
N LEU A 86 -18.94 25.56 4.08
CA LEU A 86 -19.20 25.50 5.52
C LEU A 86 -19.52 26.88 6.11
N ILE A 87 -18.64 27.86 5.88
CA ILE A 87 -18.81 29.22 6.43
C ILE A 87 -20.10 29.83 5.88
N GLY A 88 -20.38 29.65 4.59
CA GLY A 88 -21.60 30.14 3.97
C GLY A 88 -22.86 29.53 4.57
N MET A 89 -22.93 28.19 4.72
CA MET A 89 -24.07 27.53 5.36
C MET A 89 -24.28 28.01 6.80
N VAL A 90 -23.20 28.12 7.58
CA VAL A 90 -23.24 28.59 8.97
C VAL A 90 -23.69 30.04 9.05
N ALA A 91 -23.20 30.91 8.15
CA ALA A 91 -23.59 32.31 8.12
C ALA A 91 -25.08 32.47 7.77
N VAL A 92 -25.57 31.78 6.74
CA VAL A 92 -26.98 31.85 6.35
C VAL A 92 -27.88 31.37 7.49
N GLN A 93 -27.54 30.25 8.13
CA GLN A 93 -28.28 29.74 9.30
C GLN A 93 -28.19 30.67 10.52
N GLY A 94 -27.07 31.36 10.71
CA GLY A 94 -26.84 32.24 11.85
C GLY A 94 -27.55 33.58 11.74
N PHE A 95 -27.77 34.09 10.53
CA PHE A 95 -28.36 35.40 10.27
C PHE A 95 -29.80 35.35 9.72
N GLY A 96 -30.35 34.16 9.45
CA GLY A 96 -31.73 34.02 8.95
C GLY A 96 -32.27 32.59 9.09
N ASP A 97 -33.57 32.42 8.84
CA ASP A 97 -34.13 31.08 8.68
C ASP A 97 -33.80 30.56 7.28
N TRP A 98 -33.17 29.40 7.20
CA TRP A 98 -32.82 28.74 5.93
C TRP A 98 -34.05 28.13 5.23
N ARG A 99 -35.19 28.05 5.92
CA ARG A 99 -36.42 27.46 5.39
C ARG A 99 -37.26 28.50 4.64
N GLY A 100 -37.28 28.38 3.31
CA GLY A 100 -38.10 29.22 2.43
C GLY A 100 -37.38 30.50 1.97
N GLY A 101 -37.87 31.07 0.87
CA GLY A 101 -37.40 32.36 0.33
C GLY A 101 -35.99 32.34 -0.25
N GLU A 102 -35.38 33.51 -0.35
CA GLU A 102 -34.06 33.72 -0.98
C GLU A 102 -32.90 33.11 -0.17
N HIS A 103 -33.01 33.09 1.15
CA HIS A 103 -32.00 32.50 2.04
C HIS A 103 -31.84 30.99 1.80
N GLN A 104 -32.92 30.29 1.45
CA GLN A 104 -32.85 28.86 1.12
C GLN A 104 -31.98 28.60 -0.12
N VAL A 105 -32.09 29.43 -1.15
CA VAL A 105 -31.30 29.27 -2.39
C VAL A 105 -29.82 29.50 -2.12
N ILE A 106 -29.49 30.53 -1.32
CA ILE A 106 -28.12 30.82 -0.91
C ILE A 106 -27.56 29.68 -0.05
N PHE A 107 -28.35 29.14 0.87
CA PHE A 107 -27.97 27.98 1.67
C PHE A 107 -27.66 26.77 0.79
N ILE A 108 -28.55 26.42 -0.15
CA ILE A 108 -28.37 25.31 -1.09
C ILE A 108 -27.08 25.50 -1.90
N PHE A 109 -26.80 26.70 -2.39
CA PHE A 109 -25.56 26.98 -3.10
C PHE A 109 -24.33 26.62 -2.27
N PHE A 110 -24.25 27.07 -1.02
CA PHE A 110 -23.12 26.73 -0.13
C PHE A 110 -23.08 25.25 0.24
N SER A 111 -24.23 24.59 0.42
CA SER A 111 -24.31 23.14 0.62
C SER A 111 -23.76 22.37 -0.59
N VAL A 112 -24.06 22.82 -1.81
CA VAL A 112 -23.54 22.22 -3.04
C VAL A 112 -22.03 22.40 -3.12
N LEU A 113 -21.48 23.57 -2.78
CA LEU A 113 -20.02 23.76 -2.74
C LEU A 113 -19.34 22.78 -1.76
N ALA A 114 -19.90 22.61 -0.56
CA ALA A 114 -19.41 21.63 0.40
C ALA A 114 -19.50 20.19 -0.15
N GLY A 115 -20.61 19.85 -0.80
CA GLY A 115 -20.81 18.55 -1.48
C GLY A 115 -19.80 18.29 -2.59
N VAL A 116 -19.56 19.27 -3.48
CA VAL A 116 -18.54 19.18 -4.54
C VAL A 116 -17.16 18.91 -3.95
N SER A 117 -16.82 19.54 -2.83
CA SER A 117 -15.53 19.31 -2.17
C SER A 117 -15.35 17.84 -1.74
N PHE A 118 -16.40 17.15 -1.29
CA PHE A 118 -16.34 15.73 -0.96
C PHE A 118 -16.07 14.86 -2.18
N PHE A 119 -16.67 15.18 -3.33
CA PHE A 119 -16.38 14.45 -4.57
C PHE A 119 -14.89 14.54 -4.95
N ILE A 120 -14.29 15.73 -4.80
CA ILE A 120 -12.85 15.91 -5.03
C ILE A 120 -12.03 15.04 -4.07
N MET A 121 -12.40 15.06 -2.79
CA MET A 121 -11.74 14.25 -1.76
C MET A 121 -11.83 12.77 -2.09
N PHE A 122 -13.03 12.26 -2.30
CA PHE A 122 -13.27 10.84 -2.54
C PHE A 122 -12.61 10.37 -3.83
N TYR A 123 -12.66 11.16 -4.91
CA TYR A 123 -11.93 10.85 -6.13
C TYR A 123 -10.44 10.65 -5.86
N ASN A 124 -9.79 11.62 -5.22
CA ASN A 124 -8.36 11.53 -4.95
C ASN A 124 -8.01 10.35 -4.03
N LEU A 125 -8.77 10.15 -2.96
CA LEU A 125 -8.49 9.10 -1.98
C LEU A 125 -8.83 7.69 -2.48
N TYR A 126 -9.88 7.54 -3.30
CA TYR A 126 -10.25 6.25 -3.88
C TYR A 126 -9.19 5.78 -4.89
N PHE A 127 -8.79 6.66 -5.80
CA PHE A 127 -7.86 6.30 -6.86
C PHE A 127 -6.40 6.23 -6.41
N VAL A 128 -6.00 6.91 -5.33
CA VAL A 128 -4.65 6.69 -4.75
C VAL A 128 -4.53 5.30 -4.11
N LEU A 129 -5.62 4.74 -3.60
CA LEU A 129 -5.68 3.41 -3.01
C LEU A 129 -5.95 2.29 -4.03
N SER A 130 -6.42 2.64 -5.22
CA SER A 130 -6.71 1.66 -6.26
C SER A 130 -5.41 1.03 -6.77
N PRO A 131 -5.34 -0.30 -6.97
CA PRO A 131 -4.16 -0.98 -7.51
C PRO A 131 -3.83 -0.47 -8.92
N ALA A 132 -2.56 -0.62 -9.31
CA ALA A 132 -2.13 -0.21 -10.65
C ALA A 132 -2.56 -1.31 -11.58
N PRO A 133 -2.90 -1.00 -12.85
CA PRO A 133 -2.96 -2.04 -13.86
C PRO A 133 -1.65 -2.82 -13.80
N GLU A 134 -1.73 -4.14 -13.58
CA GLU A 134 -0.57 -5.01 -13.70
C GLU A 134 -0.10 -4.92 -15.16
N GLU A 135 1.11 -4.39 -15.39
CA GLU A 135 1.73 -4.48 -16.71
C GLU A 135 1.94 -5.96 -17.01
N SER A 136 1.22 -6.47 -18.01
CA SER A 136 1.38 -7.85 -18.46
C SER A 136 2.85 -8.09 -18.79
N PRO A 137 3.45 -9.21 -18.33
CA PRO A 137 4.84 -9.48 -18.61
C PRO A 137 5.11 -9.41 -20.12
N PRO A 138 6.22 -8.78 -20.53
CA PRO A 138 6.53 -8.61 -21.94
C PRO A 138 6.66 -9.99 -22.59
N THR A 139 5.98 -10.17 -23.72
CA THR A 139 6.01 -11.43 -24.51
C THR A 139 7.32 -11.62 -25.27
N LYS A 140 8.18 -10.60 -25.30
CA LYS A 140 9.51 -10.63 -25.90
C LYS A 140 10.42 -9.64 -25.17
N ILE A 141 11.66 -10.03 -24.91
CA ILE A 141 12.72 -9.17 -24.41
C ILE A 141 13.35 -8.40 -25.59
N THR A 142 13.42 -7.07 -25.48
CA THR A 142 13.99 -6.18 -26.50
C THR A 142 15.22 -5.43 -25.99
N GLY A 143 16.07 -4.95 -26.90
CA GLY A 143 17.36 -4.34 -26.58
C GLY A 143 17.31 -3.06 -25.73
N ASP A 144 16.19 -2.34 -25.78
CA ASP A 144 15.93 -1.12 -25.02
C ASP A 144 15.56 -1.39 -23.55
N MET A 145 15.14 -2.61 -23.24
CA MET A 145 14.83 -3.03 -21.88
C MET A 145 16.06 -2.96 -20.98
N LYS A 146 15.84 -2.67 -19.70
CA LYS A 146 16.90 -2.55 -18.70
C LYS A 146 17.29 -3.93 -18.16
N VAL A 147 18.59 -4.17 -18.03
CA VAL A 147 19.15 -5.47 -17.62
C VAL A 147 18.62 -5.91 -16.24
N GLY A 148 18.55 -4.99 -15.27
CA GLY A 148 18.07 -5.27 -13.90
C GLY A 148 16.62 -5.77 -13.88
N PRO A 149 15.64 -4.96 -14.36
CA PRO A 149 14.25 -5.38 -14.45
C PRO A 149 14.02 -6.68 -15.23
N VAL A 150 14.77 -6.93 -16.31
CA VAL A 150 14.67 -8.19 -17.06
C VAL A 150 15.09 -9.39 -16.20
N ILE A 151 16.19 -9.29 -15.44
CA ILE A 151 16.64 -10.36 -14.54
C ILE A 151 15.70 -10.53 -13.34
N ASP A 152 15.17 -9.42 -12.81
CA ASP A 152 14.21 -9.44 -11.70
C ASP A 152 12.89 -10.13 -12.13
N GLN A 153 12.46 -9.91 -13.37
CA GLN A 153 11.25 -10.51 -13.94
C GLN A 153 11.45 -11.94 -14.45
N PHE A 154 12.64 -12.25 -14.97
CA PHE A 154 13.01 -13.56 -15.52
C PHE A 154 14.33 -14.04 -14.91
N PRO A 155 14.32 -14.65 -13.71
CA PRO A 155 15.55 -15.07 -13.02
C PRO A 155 16.47 -15.99 -13.86
N GLN A 156 15.89 -16.81 -14.74
CA GLN A 156 16.61 -17.68 -15.68
C GLN A 156 17.45 -16.91 -16.72
N ALA A 157 17.08 -15.66 -17.02
CA ALA A 157 17.86 -14.79 -17.90
C ALA A 157 19.29 -14.56 -17.38
N LEU A 158 19.48 -14.61 -16.06
CA LEU A 158 20.79 -14.38 -15.44
C LEU A 158 21.88 -15.32 -15.98
N ALA A 159 21.55 -16.59 -16.19
CA ALA A 159 22.50 -17.57 -16.72
C ALA A 159 23.02 -17.14 -18.10
N VAL A 160 22.11 -16.72 -19.00
CA VAL A 160 22.44 -16.23 -20.34
C VAL A 160 23.33 -14.99 -20.27
N PHE A 161 23.04 -14.05 -19.35
CA PHE A 161 23.89 -12.88 -19.16
C PHE A 161 25.31 -13.26 -18.69
N VAL A 162 25.43 -14.11 -17.66
CA VAL A 162 26.76 -14.49 -17.15
C VAL A 162 27.56 -15.25 -18.20
N ASP A 163 26.93 -16.20 -18.91
CA ASP A 163 27.56 -16.98 -19.98
C ASP A 163 27.98 -16.14 -21.18
N SER A 164 27.28 -15.02 -21.42
CA SER A 164 27.59 -14.11 -22.53
C SER A 164 28.58 -13.00 -22.14
N GLY A 165 29.26 -13.13 -20.98
CA GLY A 165 30.35 -12.24 -20.58
C GLY A 165 29.97 -11.12 -19.61
N PHE A 166 28.72 -11.10 -19.10
CA PHE A 166 28.25 -10.13 -18.12
C PHE A 166 28.49 -10.57 -16.67
N GLN A 167 29.68 -11.09 -16.37
CA GLN A 167 30.02 -11.73 -15.08
C GLN A 167 29.79 -10.84 -13.85
N ALA A 168 29.88 -9.52 -13.99
CA ALA A 168 29.59 -8.57 -12.90
C ALA A 168 28.17 -8.72 -12.34
N LEU A 169 27.22 -9.25 -13.13
CA LEU A 169 25.84 -9.49 -12.72
C LEU A 169 25.66 -10.69 -11.78
N ALA A 170 26.70 -11.54 -11.62
CA ALA A 170 26.72 -12.56 -10.58
C ALA A 170 26.69 -11.93 -9.18
N ASN A 171 27.17 -10.69 -9.03
CA ASN A 171 27.11 -9.94 -7.78
C ASN A 171 25.71 -9.27 -7.60
N PRO A 172 24.94 -9.60 -6.55
CA PRO A 172 23.63 -9.02 -6.29
C PRO A 172 23.64 -7.48 -6.18
N THR A 173 24.73 -6.88 -5.71
CA THR A 173 24.86 -5.42 -5.58
C THR A 173 24.96 -4.73 -6.94
N ALA A 174 25.64 -5.35 -7.90
CA ALA A 174 25.74 -4.82 -9.26
C ALA A 174 24.38 -4.85 -9.98
N ARG A 175 23.59 -5.90 -9.73
CA ARG A 175 22.20 -6.01 -10.23
C ARG A 175 21.30 -4.89 -9.68
N LYS A 176 21.44 -4.58 -8.38
CA LYS A 176 20.62 -3.55 -7.72
C LYS A 176 21.03 -2.12 -8.02
N THR A 177 22.19 -1.89 -8.65
CA THR A 177 22.75 -0.55 -8.89
C THR A 177 22.83 -0.24 -10.40
N PHE A 178 23.92 -0.58 -11.05
CA PHE A 178 24.20 -0.20 -12.44
C PHE A 178 23.27 -0.91 -13.45
N ALA A 179 22.90 -2.17 -13.19
CA ALA A 179 22.05 -2.94 -14.11
C ALA A 179 20.63 -2.36 -14.25
N LYS A 180 20.14 -1.61 -13.26
CA LYS A 180 18.84 -0.91 -13.35
C LYS A 180 18.83 0.26 -14.33
N MET A 181 20.00 0.80 -14.66
CA MET A 181 20.14 2.02 -15.45
C MET A 181 20.54 1.74 -16.92
N VAL A 182 21.12 0.58 -17.19
CA VAL A 182 21.67 0.22 -18.51
C VAL A 182 20.71 -0.67 -19.29
N SER A 183 20.51 -0.34 -20.58
CA SER A 183 19.74 -1.16 -21.51
C SER A 183 20.59 -2.34 -22.01
N ILE A 184 19.93 -3.40 -22.48
CA ILE A 184 20.61 -4.58 -23.02
C ILE A 184 21.53 -4.19 -24.17
N ASP A 185 21.09 -3.35 -25.11
CA ASP A 185 21.93 -2.91 -26.24
C ASP A 185 23.22 -2.23 -25.79
N LYS A 186 23.12 -1.33 -24.80
CA LYS A 186 24.29 -0.62 -24.26
C LYS A 186 25.21 -1.56 -23.49
N ALA A 187 24.66 -2.60 -22.86
CA ALA A 187 25.45 -3.63 -22.20
C ALA A 187 26.21 -4.45 -23.26
N CYS A 188 25.52 -4.93 -24.30
CA CYS A 188 26.11 -5.68 -25.40
C CYS A 188 27.23 -4.90 -26.10
N GLU A 189 26.99 -3.62 -26.43
CA GLU A 189 28.00 -2.73 -27.02
C GLU A 189 29.27 -2.64 -26.15
N LYS A 190 29.09 -2.42 -24.84
CA LYS A 190 30.21 -2.28 -23.90
C LYS A 190 31.01 -3.57 -23.72
N HIS A 191 30.37 -4.73 -23.86
CA HIS A 191 30.99 -6.04 -23.69
C HIS A 191 31.41 -6.69 -25.03
N GLY A 192 31.23 -6.00 -26.16
CA GLY A 192 31.60 -6.51 -27.49
C GLY A 192 30.76 -7.71 -27.93
N VAL A 193 29.52 -7.83 -27.45
CA VAL A 193 28.59 -8.91 -27.77
C VAL A 193 27.63 -8.43 -28.85
N SER A 194 27.32 -9.27 -29.84
CA SER A 194 26.31 -8.97 -30.86
C SER A 194 24.91 -8.87 -30.21
N PRO A 195 24.24 -7.70 -30.25
CA PRO A 195 22.95 -7.52 -29.59
C PRO A 195 21.86 -8.43 -30.15
N ALA A 196 21.84 -8.65 -31.46
CA ALA A 196 20.84 -9.50 -32.11
C ALA A 196 20.97 -10.96 -31.68
N GLU A 197 22.17 -11.53 -31.74
CA GLU A 197 22.43 -12.92 -31.33
C GLU A 197 22.18 -13.13 -29.83
N PHE A 198 22.56 -12.14 -29.01
CA PHE A 198 22.30 -12.18 -27.58
C PHE A 198 20.81 -12.14 -27.25
N LEU A 199 20.04 -11.25 -27.90
CA LEU A 199 18.59 -11.15 -27.69
C LEU A 199 17.87 -12.41 -28.16
N ASP A 200 18.29 -13.03 -29.27
CA ASP A 200 17.69 -14.30 -29.72
C ASP A 200 17.96 -15.41 -28.71
N LYS A 201 19.21 -15.54 -28.22
CA LYS A 201 19.56 -16.51 -27.17
C LYS A 201 18.76 -16.26 -25.89
N LEU A 202 18.62 -15.00 -25.49
CA LEU A 202 17.91 -14.60 -24.28
C LEU A 202 16.40 -14.87 -24.38
N ASN A 203 15.78 -14.56 -25.52
CA ASN A 203 14.37 -14.83 -25.74
C ASN A 203 14.07 -16.32 -25.84
N ASN A 204 14.96 -17.11 -26.43
CA ASN A 204 14.78 -18.57 -26.46
C ASN A 204 14.85 -19.15 -25.05
N GLU A 205 15.83 -18.77 -24.23
CA GLU A 205 15.90 -19.27 -22.85
C GLU A 205 14.68 -18.87 -22.00
N VAL A 206 14.14 -17.67 -22.24
CA VAL A 206 13.03 -17.14 -21.44
C VAL A 206 11.67 -17.60 -21.94
N PHE A 207 11.49 -17.80 -23.26
CA PHE A 207 10.18 -18.03 -23.89
C PHE A 207 10.09 -19.30 -24.77
N SER A 208 11.13 -20.13 -24.90
CA SER A 208 11.00 -21.39 -25.63
C SER A 208 10.11 -22.39 -24.87
N GLU A 209 9.02 -22.80 -25.53
CA GLU A 209 8.19 -23.94 -25.15
C GLU A 209 8.86 -25.24 -25.64
N GLU A 210 9.21 -26.18 -24.74
CA GLU A 210 9.13 -27.66 -24.92
C GLU A 210 9.65 -28.43 -23.66
N PRO A 211 9.24 -29.71 -23.46
CA PRO A 211 9.00 -30.31 -22.13
C PRO A 211 10.14 -31.18 -21.54
N SER A 212 10.15 -31.24 -20.20
CA SER A 212 10.76 -32.27 -19.32
C SER A 212 12.28 -32.33 -19.14
N ALA A 213 12.76 -31.86 -17.98
CA ALA A 213 13.43 -32.70 -16.97
C ALA A 213 13.67 -31.93 -15.67
N SER A 214 12.95 -32.35 -14.60
CA SER A 214 13.21 -32.14 -13.18
C SER A 214 14.28 -31.11 -12.76
N VAL A 215 13.85 -29.87 -12.55
CA VAL A 215 14.43 -28.94 -11.56
C VAL A 215 13.25 -28.48 -10.70
N PRO A 216 13.32 -28.53 -9.35
CA PRO A 216 12.21 -28.09 -8.51
C PRO A 216 11.93 -26.61 -8.78
N PRO A 217 10.66 -26.19 -8.89
CA PRO A 217 10.31 -24.83 -9.23
C PRO A 217 10.81 -23.87 -8.15
N VAL A 218 11.69 -22.94 -8.54
CA VAL A 218 11.93 -21.72 -7.76
C VAL A 218 10.65 -20.90 -7.84
N ALA A 219 9.99 -20.74 -6.69
CA ALA A 219 8.67 -20.15 -6.60
C ALA A 219 8.68 -18.64 -6.94
N PRO A 220 7.65 -18.14 -7.64
CA PRO A 220 7.54 -16.73 -8.02
C PRO A 220 7.31 -15.85 -6.79
N ALA A 221 7.91 -14.67 -6.80
CA ALA A 221 7.67 -13.61 -5.82
C ALA A 221 6.19 -13.21 -5.85
N GLY A 222 5.44 -13.72 -4.87
CA GLY A 222 3.97 -13.62 -4.81
C GLY A 222 3.27 -14.95 -4.49
N THR A 223 3.97 -15.93 -3.91
CA THR A 223 3.33 -17.18 -3.49
C THR A 223 2.22 -16.91 -2.47
N VAL A 224 0.99 -17.22 -2.86
CA VAL A 224 -0.03 -17.62 -1.90
C VAL A 224 0.57 -18.82 -1.16
N GLY A 225 1.02 -18.60 0.08
CA GLY A 225 1.72 -19.64 0.84
C GLY A 225 0.96 -20.96 0.84
N LYS A 226 1.68 -22.08 0.72
CA LYS A 226 1.07 -23.41 0.71
C LYS A 226 0.41 -23.71 2.05
N GLU A 227 -0.77 -24.31 2.00
CA GLU A 227 -1.37 -24.93 3.18
C GLU A 227 -0.64 -26.23 3.52
N ILE A 228 -0.50 -26.54 4.82
CA ILE A 228 0.17 -27.73 5.31
C ILE A 228 -0.84 -28.72 5.90
N GLN A 229 -0.69 -29.98 5.53
CA GLN A 229 -1.50 -31.09 6.04
C GLN A 229 -0.79 -31.79 7.20
N ARG A 230 -1.57 -32.47 8.04
CA ARG A 230 -1.02 -33.23 9.17
C ARG A 230 -0.21 -34.42 8.65
N GLY A 231 1.01 -34.57 9.12
CA GLY A 231 2.03 -35.50 8.63
C GLY A 231 3.11 -34.86 7.75
N GLU A 232 2.88 -33.64 7.23
CA GLU A 232 3.87 -32.92 6.43
C GLU A 232 4.84 -32.10 7.30
N SER A 233 6.02 -31.84 6.76
CA SER A 233 7.02 -30.93 7.35
C SER A 233 6.81 -29.50 6.83
N CYS A 234 7.20 -28.52 7.64
CA CYS A 234 7.17 -27.11 7.26
C CYS A 234 8.30 -26.78 6.28
N GLU A 235 7.94 -26.08 5.20
CA GLU A 235 8.83 -25.53 4.18
C GLU A 235 8.80 -23.98 4.20
N ALA A 236 9.72 -23.34 3.47
CA ALA A 236 9.85 -21.88 3.41
C ALA A 236 8.58 -21.17 2.92
N ASP A 237 7.86 -21.78 1.97
CA ASP A 237 6.63 -21.27 1.38
C ASP A 237 5.36 -21.68 2.15
N THR A 238 5.50 -22.39 3.29
CA THR A 238 4.38 -22.79 4.13
C THR A 238 3.73 -21.55 4.76
N ARG A 239 2.39 -21.52 4.74
CA ARG A 239 1.60 -20.41 5.27
C ARG A 239 1.47 -20.49 6.79
N VAL A 240 1.84 -19.41 7.49
CA VAL A 240 1.87 -19.36 8.97
C VAL A 240 0.49 -19.67 9.57
N GLY A 241 -0.58 -19.13 8.99
CA GLY A 241 -1.94 -19.39 9.44
C GLY A 241 -2.37 -20.86 9.33
N SER A 242 -1.95 -21.54 8.26
CA SER A 242 -2.24 -22.98 8.07
C SER A 242 -1.41 -23.83 9.02
N LEU A 243 -0.14 -23.50 9.18
CA LEU A 243 0.79 -24.18 10.09
C LEU A 243 0.30 -24.21 11.53
N ILE A 244 -0.11 -23.06 12.06
CA ILE A 244 -0.57 -22.96 13.46
C ILE A 244 -1.93 -23.63 13.65
N LYS A 245 -2.77 -23.64 12.62
CA LYS A 245 -4.06 -24.35 12.64
C LYS A 245 -3.84 -25.88 12.68
N THR A 246 -2.87 -26.38 11.94
CA THR A 246 -2.57 -27.82 11.86
C THR A 246 -1.72 -28.31 13.03
N TYR A 247 -0.74 -27.51 13.47
CA TYR A 247 0.20 -27.82 14.56
C TYR A 247 0.30 -26.65 15.52
N ILE A 248 -0.61 -26.59 16.50
CA ILE A 248 -0.75 -25.43 17.40
C ILE A 248 0.50 -25.16 18.23
N THR A 249 1.32 -26.19 18.50
CA THR A 249 2.52 -26.07 19.32
C THR A 249 3.61 -25.22 18.65
N THR A 250 3.59 -25.12 17.31
CA THR A 250 4.54 -24.32 16.52
C THR A 250 4.42 -22.82 16.79
N LYS A 251 3.28 -22.35 17.33
CA LYS A 251 3.07 -20.96 17.74
C LYS A 251 4.17 -20.45 18.69
N THR A 252 4.64 -21.31 19.59
CA THR A 252 5.66 -20.97 20.59
C THR A 252 7.01 -20.62 19.97
N VAL A 253 7.35 -21.22 18.83
CA VAL A 253 8.59 -20.92 18.08
C VAL A 253 8.52 -19.49 17.53
N PHE A 254 7.38 -19.12 16.95
CA PHE A 254 7.16 -17.76 16.47
C PHE A 254 7.16 -16.73 17.60
N GLU A 255 6.53 -17.02 18.75
CA GLU A 255 6.55 -16.10 19.89
C GLU A 255 7.95 -15.90 20.47
N ALA A 256 8.78 -16.96 20.49
CA ALA A 256 10.16 -16.89 20.96
C ALA A 256 11.05 -15.99 20.09
N HIS A 257 10.87 -16.03 18.76
CA HIS A 257 11.68 -15.26 17.81
C HIS A 257 11.12 -13.87 17.48
N TYR A 258 9.78 -13.72 17.48
CA TYR A 258 9.11 -12.51 17.00
C TYR A 258 8.39 -11.71 18.09
N GLY A 259 8.27 -12.27 19.30
CA GLY A 259 7.55 -11.69 20.43
C GLY A 259 6.05 -12.03 20.47
N GLU A 260 5.44 -11.89 21.65
CA GLU A 260 4.03 -12.27 21.89
C GLU A 260 3.01 -11.52 21.01
N GLY A 261 3.39 -10.33 20.51
CA GLY A 261 2.55 -9.50 19.64
C GLY A 261 2.52 -9.91 18.17
N CYS A 262 3.28 -10.95 17.77
CA CYS A 262 3.36 -11.39 16.37
C CYS A 262 1.97 -11.65 15.76
N PHE A 263 1.07 -12.26 16.55
CA PHE A 263 -0.28 -12.69 16.15
C PHE A 263 -1.38 -11.62 16.25
N SER A 264 -1.00 -10.35 16.39
CA SER A 264 -1.96 -9.24 16.51
C SER A 264 -2.42 -8.68 15.15
N CYS A 265 -1.73 -8.98 14.06
CA CYS A 265 -2.06 -8.51 12.71
C CYS A 265 -2.92 -9.55 11.96
N PRO A 266 -4.12 -9.19 11.46
CA PRO A 266 -4.93 -10.09 10.64
C PRO A 266 -4.23 -10.58 9.35
N GLY A 267 -3.26 -9.81 8.85
CA GLY A 267 -2.48 -10.14 7.65
C GLY A 267 -1.53 -11.32 7.84
N GLN A 268 -1.06 -11.59 9.06
CA GLN A 268 -0.06 -12.62 9.32
C GLN A 268 -0.54 -14.03 8.95
N VAL A 269 -1.86 -14.27 9.03
CA VAL A 269 -2.46 -15.55 8.63
C VAL A 269 -2.16 -15.87 7.16
N TYR A 270 -1.85 -14.88 6.32
CA TYR A 270 -1.58 -15.02 4.89
C TYR A 270 -0.08 -15.01 4.53
N GLU A 271 0.81 -14.78 5.49
CA GLU A 271 2.26 -14.73 5.27
C GLU A 271 2.87 -16.14 5.20
N THR A 272 3.97 -16.27 4.46
CA THR A 272 4.81 -17.48 4.48
C THR A 272 5.84 -17.42 5.62
N VAL A 273 6.35 -18.58 6.04
CA VAL A 273 7.44 -18.64 7.03
C VAL A 273 8.67 -17.87 6.57
N GLU A 274 9.02 -17.94 5.28
CA GLU A 274 10.12 -17.16 4.71
C GLU A 274 9.88 -15.64 4.79
N GLN A 275 8.67 -15.18 4.48
CA GLN A 275 8.32 -13.76 4.55
C GLN A 275 8.42 -13.25 5.98
N THR A 276 7.84 -13.97 6.94
CA THR A 276 7.89 -13.55 8.35
C THR A 276 9.34 -13.64 8.89
N ALA A 277 10.13 -14.66 8.54
CA ALA A 277 11.55 -14.73 8.93
C ALA A 277 12.37 -13.55 8.39
N SER A 278 12.16 -13.21 7.11
CA SER A 278 12.80 -12.06 6.47
C SER A 278 12.42 -10.72 7.12
N MET A 279 11.13 -10.51 7.43
CA MET A 279 10.66 -9.29 8.08
C MET A 279 11.22 -9.09 9.50
N HIS A 280 11.49 -10.19 10.20
CA HIS A 280 12.01 -10.17 11.57
C HIS A 280 13.53 -10.38 11.65
N ASN A 281 14.22 -10.44 10.50
CA ASN A 281 15.67 -10.66 10.41
C ASN A 281 16.13 -11.91 11.19
N VAL A 282 15.35 -12.99 11.09
CA VAL A 282 15.64 -14.31 11.67
C VAL A 282 16.11 -15.25 10.57
N ASP A 283 17.11 -16.08 10.87
CA ASP A 283 17.62 -17.06 9.93
C ASP A 283 16.54 -18.10 9.59
N LEU A 284 16.28 -18.25 8.29
CA LEU A 284 15.23 -19.13 7.79
C LEU A 284 15.49 -20.60 8.14
N ASN A 285 16.74 -21.06 8.07
CA ASN A 285 17.07 -22.45 8.34
C ASN A 285 16.93 -22.77 9.84
N LEU A 286 17.32 -21.83 10.70
CA LEU A 286 17.15 -21.93 12.14
C LEU A 286 15.67 -22.11 12.50
N ILE A 287 14.81 -21.20 12.04
CA ILE A 287 13.40 -21.24 12.42
C ILE A 287 12.66 -22.44 11.82
N LEU A 288 12.96 -22.82 10.57
CA LEU A 288 12.40 -24.04 9.96
C LEU A 288 12.82 -25.29 10.73
N GLY A 289 14.06 -25.34 11.21
CA GLY A 289 14.56 -26.44 12.03
C GLY A 289 13.76 -26.58 13.33
N GLU A 290 13.57 -25.47 14.06
CA GLU A 290 12.82 -25.46 15.32
C GLU A 290 11.34 -25.79 15.12
N ILE A 291 10.70 -25.25 14.07
CA ILE A 291 9.32 -25.59 13.71
C ILE A 291 9.18 -27.09 13.45
N ASN A 292 10.07 -27.65 12.63
CA ASN A 292 9.99 -29.07 12.27
C ASN A 292 10.27 -30.00 13.45
N VAL A 293 11.12 -29.61 14.41
CA VAL A 293 11.28 -30.33 15.68
C VAL A 293 9.97 -30.34 16.48
N MET A 294 9.23 -29.23 16.50
CA MET A 294 7.94 -29.17 17.20
C MET A 294 6.87 -30.02 16.50
N ILE A 295 6.82 -29.99 15.17
CA ILE A 295 5.93 -30.87 14.38
C ILE A 295 6.20 -32.34 14.69
N GLN A 296 7.47 -32.76 14.69
CA GLN A 296 7.84 -34.15 15.00
C GLN A 296 7.44 -34.55 16.41
N LYS A 297 7.63 -33.68 17.41
CA LYS A 297 7.18 -33.94 18.79
C LYS A 297 5.66 -34.09 18.87
N GLU A 298 4.91 -33.21 18.20
CA GLU A 298 3.45 -33.27 18.20
C GLU A 298 2.93 -34.55 17.54
N LEU A 299 3.53 -34.95 16.40
CA LEU A 299 3.21 -36.19 15.69
C LEU A 299 3.57 -37.46 16.49
N GLN A 300 4.62 -37.44 17.32
CA GLN A 300 4.98 -38.56 18.21
C GLN A 300 4.12 -38.64 19.46
N SER A 301 3.46 -37.53 19.84
CA SER A 301 2.57 -37.44 21.00
C SER A 301 1.08 -37.66 20.68
N SER A 302 0.75 -37.85 19.40
CA SER A 302 -0.60 -38.06 18.86
C SER A 302 -0.86 -39.53 18.54
#